data_AF-W8ABX4-F1
#
_entry.id   AF-W8ABX4-F1
#
_cell.length_a   1.000
_cell.length_b   1.000
_cell.length_c   1.000
_cell.angle_alpha   90.00
_cell.angle_beta   90.00
_cell.angle_gamma   90.00
#
_symmetry.space_group_name_H-M   'P 1'
#
loop_
_entity.id
_entity.type
_entity.pdbx_description
1 polymer ?
#
loop_
_entity_poly.entity_id
_entity_poly.type
_entity_poly.pdbx_seq_one_letter_code
_entity_poly.pdbx_strand_id
1 'polypeptide(L)'
;MDISNEKIRYILQFFFDKGENASQAAENVNSVFGPDTVTVSHGQFQFHCGNFDVKDYSRSGRPIAKNVDNIMYIVESGRHLRTVLITQEIKLARKTVWNHLNKAEYE
;
A
#
# COMPACT_ATOMS: atom_id res chain seq x y z
N MET A 1 -5.02 23.87 7.25
CA MET A 1 -3.63 23.64 6.83
C MET A 1 -3.53 22.17 6.48
N ASP A 2 -3.18 21.83 5.25
CA ASP A 2 -2.96 20.43 4.90
C ASP A 2 -1.59 20.01 5.44
N ILE A 3 -1.61 19.24 6.52
CA ILE A 3 -0.40 18.70 7.13
C ILE A 3 -0.12 17.36 6.46
N SER A 4 1.09 17.18 5.94
CA SER A 4 1.49 15.89 5.38
C SER A 4 1.66 14.86 6.49
N ASN A 5 1.25 13.62 6.24
CA ASN A 5 1.46 12.51 7.16
C ASN A 5 2.95 12.30 7.50
N GLU A 6 3.84 12.60 6.55
CA GLU A 6 5.30 12.57 6.74
C GLU A 6 5.75 13.56 7.83
N LYS A 7 5.20 14.78 7.82
CA LYS A 7 5.51 15.80 8.83
C LYS A 7 5.05 15.35 10.22
N ILE A 8 3.88 14.71 10.30
CA ILE A 8 3.38 14.14 11.55
C ILE A 8 4.33 13.06 12.08
N ARG A 9 4.80 12.15 11.21
CA ARG A 9 5.76 11.09 11.59
C ARG A 9 7.07 11.64 12.16
N TYR A 10 7.62 12.71 11.56
CA TYR A 10 8.82 13.36 12.09
C TYR A 10 8.59 13.97 13.48
N ILE A 11 7.43 14.58 13.71
CA ILE A 11 7.12 15.20 15.00
C ILE A 11 6.92 14.12 16.07
N LEU A 12 6.25 13.03 15.73
CA LEU A 12 6.14 11.87 16.60
C LEU A 12 7.52 11.27 16.92
N GLN A 13 8.42 11.21 15.94
CA GLN A 13 9.82 10.81 16.18
C GLN A 13 10.50 11.69 17.21
N PHE A 14 10.40 13.01 17.03
CA PHE A 14 11.01 13.97 17.92
C PHE A 14 10.57 13.78 19.38
N PHE A 15 9.27 13.52 19.61
CA PHE A 15 8.76 13.25 20.95
C PHE A 15 9.23 11.90 21.52
N PHE A 16 9.36 10.87 20.67
CA PHE A 16 9.96 9.60 21.07
C PHE A 16 11.42 9.77 21.51
N ASP A 17 12.23 10.47 20.72
CA ASP A 17 13.65 10.72 21.02
C ASP A 17 13.83 11.54 22.30
N LYS A 18 12.85 12.39 22.64
CA LYS A 18 12.78 13.14 23.90
C LYS A 18 12.40 12.28 25.11
N GLY A 19 11.97 11.03 24.88
CA GLY A 19 11.53 10.11 25.94
C GLY A 19 10.08 10.31 26.38
N GLU A 20 9.27 11.02 25.59
CA GLU A 20 7.84 11.13 25.84
C GLU A 20 7.13 9.84 25.43
N ASN A 21 5.96 9.56 26.02
CA ASN A 21 5.13 8.44 25.59
C ASN A 21 4.18 8.83 24.46
N ALA A 22 3.59 7.83 23.80
CA ALA A 22 2.70 8.05 22.66
C ALA A 22 1.46 8.91 22.99
N SER A 23 0.95 8.84 24.23
CA SER A 23 -0.20 9.65 24.66
C SER A 23 0.17 11.13 24.76
N GLN A 24 1.32 11.44 25.40
CA GLN A 24 1.85 12.80 25.49
C GLN A 24 2.16 13.38 24.10
N ALA A 25 2.79 12.58 23.24
CA ALA A 25 3.09 12.99 21.88
C ALA A 25 1.81 13.29 21.07
N ALA A 26 0.78 12.44 21.17
CA ALA A 26 -0.50 12.66 20.48
C ALA A 26 -1.22 13.91 21.00
N GLU A 27 -1.23 14.14 22.31
CA GLU A 27 -1.81 15.35 22.91
C GLU A 27 -1.08 16.62 22.44
N ASN A 28 0.26 16.61 22.45
CA ASN A 28 1.08 17.71 21.97
C ASN A 28 0.83 18.00 20.48
N VAL A 29 0.79 16.97 19.63
CA VAL A 29 0.49 17.13 18.20
C VAL A 29 -0.91 17.69 17.99
N ASN A 30 -1.92 17.15 18.68
CA ASN A 30 -3.30 17.61 18.54
C ASN A 30 -3.50 19.05 19.07
N SER A 31 -2.74 19.47 20.08
CA SER A 31 -2.79 20.84 20.59
C SER A 31 -2.30 21.88 19.57
N VAL A 32 -1.34 21.51 18.71
CA VAL A 32 -0.73 22.40 17.71
C VAL A 32 -1.50 22.39 16.38
N PHE A 33 -1.91 21.21 15.95
CA PHE A 33 -2.45 21.00 14.60
C PHE A 33 -3.96 20.85 14.53
N GLY A 34 -4.61 20.66 15.67
CA GLY A 34 -6.04 20.50 15.80
C GLY A 34 -6.43 19.15 16.42
N PRO A 35 -7.63 19.06 17.02
CA PRO A 35 -8.12 17.81 17.60
C PRO A 35 -8.13 16.70 16.55
N ASP A 36 -7.87 15.47 17.01
CA ASP A 36 -7.89 14.24 16.19
C ASP A 36 -6.91 14.21 15.00
N THR A 37 -5.87 15.05 15.01
CA THR A 37 -4.77 14.99 14.02
C THR A 37 -4.02 13.65 14.11
N VAL A 38 -3.78 13.18 15.33
CA VAL A 38 -3.16 11.88 15.63
C VAL A 38 -3.92 11.18 16.74
N THR A 39 -4.19 9.90 16.54
CA THR A 39 -4.71 9.01 17.60
C THR A 39 -3.56 8.43 18.41
N VAL A 40 -3.79 8.20 19.71
CA VAL A 40 -2.80 7.55 20.59
C VAL A 40 -2.34 6.19 20.02
N SER A 41 -3.24 5.44 19.40
CA SER A 41 -2.92 4.16 18.77
C SER A 41 -1.92 4.29 17.61
N HIS A 42 -1.99 5.38 16.84
CA HIS A 42 -1.04 5.66 15.76
C HIS A 42 0.36 5.92 16.33
N GLY A 43 0.46 6.73 17.39
CA GLY A 43 1.72 6.98 18.10
C GLY A 43 2.28 5.70 18.72
N GLN A 44 1.46 4.89 19.38
CA GLN A 44 1.88 3.63 19.99
C GLN A 44 2.46 2.65 18.97
N PHE A 45 1.81 2.48 17.82
CA PHE A 45 2.33 1.61 16.77
C PHE A 45 3.73 2.03 16.32
N GLN A 46 3.93 3.33 16.10
CA GLN A 46 5.23 3.87 15.70
C GLN A 46 6.28 3.70 16.80
N PHE A 47 5.93 3.98 18.06
CA PHE A 47 6.84 3.93 19.22
C PHE A 47 7.22 2.49 19.60
N HIS A 48 6.31 1.52 19.40
CA HIS A 48 6.57 0.11 19.70
C HIS A 48 7.27 -0.63 18.57
N CYS A 49 6.94 -0.34 17.31
CA CYS A 49 7.58 -1.01 16.18
C CYS A 49 9.03 -0.53 15.98
N GLY A 50 9.41 0.61 16.56
CA GLY A 50 10.72 1.23 16.34
C GLY A 50 10.98 1.53 14.86
N ASN A 51 9.93 1.51 14.03
CA ASN A 51 10.00 1.78 12.62
C ASN A 51 9.68 3.25 12.40
N PHE A 52 10.74 4.01 12.19
CA PHE A 52 10.71 5.45 12.02
C PHE A 52 10.96 5.87 10.57
N ASP A 53 10.83 4.93 9.64
CA ASP A 53 10.78 5.28 8.22
C ASP A 53 9.59 6.20 7.99
N VAL A 54 9.90 7.41 7.53
CA VAL A 54 8.90 8.43 7.27
C VAL A 54 8.14 8.10 6.00
N LYS A 55 8.78 7.42 5.05
CA LYS A 55 8.14 7.09 3.78
C LYS A 55 7.17 5.93 3.97
N ASP A 56 6.03 6.05 3.30
CA ASP A 56 5.15 4.89 3.16
C ASP A 56 5.89 3.80 2.39
N TYR A 57 5.95 2.61 2.97
CA TYR A 57 6.29 1.41 2.20
C TYR A 57 5.36 1.29 1.01
N SER A 58 5.89 0.79 -0.10
CA SER A 58 5.07 0.38 -1.24
C SER A 58 3.96 -0.53 -0.71
N ARG A 59 2.71 -0.10 -0.84
CA ARG A 59 1.57 -0.86 -0.32
C ARG A 59 1.61 -2.26 -0.94
N SER A 60 1.49 -3.29 -0.10
CA SER A 60 1.33 -4.66 -0.58
C SER A 60 -0.01 -4.74 -1.32
N GLY A 61 0.04 -4.56 -2.63
CA GLY A 61 -1.11 -4.75 -3.50
C GLY A 61 -1.42 -6.24 -3.67
N ARG A 62 -2.54 -6.54 -4.34
CA ARG A 62 -2.80 -7.90 -4.83
C ARG A 62 -1.59 -8.37 -5.65
N PRO A 63 -1.12 -9.62 -5.52
CA PRO A 63 -0.02 -10.12 -6.35
C PRO A 63 -0.43 -10.06 -7.83
N ILE A 64 0.11 -9.08 -8.56
CA ILE A 64 -0.17 -8.87 -9.98
C ILE A 64 0.81 -9.68 -10.84
N ALA A 65 2.10 -9.69 -10.48
CA ALA A 65 3.16 -10.34 -11.27
C ALA A 65 2.85 -11.81 -11.58
N LYS A 66 2.55 -12.62 -10.56
CA LYS A 66 2.22 -14.06 -10.73
C LYS A 66 1.03 -14.31 -11.68
N ASN A 67 0.06 -13.39 -11.72
CA ASN A 67 -1.08 -13.53 -12.63
C ASN A 67 -0.71 -13.17 -14.07
N VAL A 68 0.21 -12.23 -14.28
CA VAL A 68 0.72 -11.85 -15.60
C VAL A 68 1.52 -13.00 -16.21
N ASP A 69 2.43 -13.61 -15.45
CA ASP A 69 3.26 -14.73 -15.93
C ASP A 69 2.40 -15.91 -16.41
N ASN A 70 1.35 -16.25 -15.65
CA ASN A 70 0.40 -17.29 -16.02
C ASN A 70 -0.39 -16.95 -17.30
N ILE A 71 -0.77 -15.68 -17.49
CA ILE A 71 -1.47 -15.23 -18.71
C ILE A 71 -0.53 -15.32 -19.91
N MET A 72 0.71 -14.85 -19.77
CA MET A 72 1.71 -14.84 -20.83
C MET A 72 2.09 -16.25 -21.27
N TYR A 73 2.30 -17.16 -20.32
CA TYR A 73 2.56 -18.58 -20.61
C TYR A 73 1.46 -19.23 -21.47
N ILE A 74 0.18 -18.95 -21.18
CA ILE A 74 -0.93 -19.49 -21.96
C ILE A 74 -0.98 -18.89 -23.38
N VAL A 75 -0.75 -17.58 -23.51
CA VAL A 75 -0.72 -16.89 -24.81
C VAL A 75 0.44 -17.38 -25.68
N GLU A 76 1.63 -17.48 -25.12
CA GLU A 76 2.84 -17.94 -25.81
C GLU A 76 2.79 -19.44 -26.18
N SER A 77 2.04 -20.25 -25.42
CA SER A 77 1.82 -21.67 -25.75
C SER A 77 1.03 -21.92 -27.04
N GLY A 78 0.70 -20.87 -27.80
CA GLY A 78 0.29 -20.97 -29.20
C GLY A 78 -1.16 -21.38 -29.43
N ARG A 79 -1.99 -21.41 -28.38
CA ARG A 79 -3.42 -21.58 -28.56
C ARG A 79 -4.02 -20.18 -28.73
N HIS A 80 -4.63 -19.89 -29.88
CA HIS A 80 -5.53 -18.74 -30.05
C HIS A 80 -6.77 -18.92 -29.16
N LEU A 81 -6.58 -18.83 -27.85
CA LEU A 81 -7.63 -18.96 -26.87
C LEU A 81 -8.32 -17.61 -26.75
N ARG A 82 -9.61 -17.60 -27.09
CA ARG A 82 -10.49 -16.48 -26.76
C ARG A 82 -10.32 -16.16 -25.26
N THR A 83 -10.37 -14.88 -24.90
CA THR A 83 -10.21 -14.40 -23.50
C THR A 83 -11.04 -15.20 -22.48
N VAL A 84 -12.20 -15.72 -22.91
CA VAL A 84 -13.08 -16.58 -22.09
C VAL A 84 -12.38 -17.87 -21.63
N LEU A 85 -11.58 -18.53 -22.47
CA LEU A 85 -10.89 -19.77 -22.13
C LEU A 85 -9.74 -19.51 -21.16
N ILE A 86 -8.98 -18.43 -21.37
CA ILE A 86 -7.91 -17.99 -20.46
C ILE A 86 -8.49 -17.70 -19.06
N THR A 87 -9.67 -17.07 -18.98
CA THR A 87 -10.32 -16.79 -17.69
C THR A 87 -10.76 -18.04 -16.94
N GLN A 88 -11.15 -19.09 -17.66
CA GLN A 88 -11.53 -20.37 -17.04
C GLN A 88 -10.29 -21.09 -16.47
N GLU A 89 -9.17 -21.05 -17.20
CA GLU A 89 -7.95 -21.74 -16.82
C GLU A 89 -7.23 -21.06 -15.62
N ILE A 90 -7.13 -19.73 -15.64
CA ILE A 90 -6.46 -18.95 -14.58
C ILE A 90 -7.43 -18.56 -13.45
N LYS A 91 -8.73 -18.85 -13.60
CA LYS A 91 -9.80 -18.47 -12.64
C LYS A 91 -9.77 -16.97 -12.27
N LEU A 92 -9.45 -16.13 -13.24
CA LEU A 92 -9.44 -14.67 -13.09
C LEU A 92 -10.63 -14.03 -13.80
N ALA A 93 -11.05 -12.86 -13.31
CA ALA A 93 -12.10 -12.10 -13.98
C ALA A 93 -11.65 -11.67 -15.39
N ARG A 94 -12.58 -11.70 -16.35
CA ARG A 94 -12.34 -11.32 -17.75
C ARG A 94 -11.73 -9.94 -17.91
N LYS A 95 -12.22 -8.97 -17.12
CA LYS A 95 -11.69 -7.60 -17.11
C LYS A 95 -10.22 -7.55 -16.72
N THR A 96 -9.79 -8.39 -15.78
CA THR A 96 -8.38 -8.47 -15.35
C THR A 96 -7.50 -9.03 -16.45
N VAL A 97 -7.93 -10.12 -17.10
CA VAL A 97 -7.19 -10.71 -18.24
C VAL A 97 -7.08 -9.73 -19.40
N TRP A 98 -8.18 -9.06 -19.77
CA TRP A 98 -8.17 -8.06 -20.84
C TRP A 98 -7.23 -6.87 -20.55
N ASN A 99 -7.25 -6.35 -19.32
CA ASN A 99 -6.33 -5.29 -18.91
C ASN A 99 -4.86 -5.72 -19.00
N HIS A 100 -4.56 -6.98 -18.75
CA HIS A 100 -3.20 -7.51 -18.87
C HIS A 100 -2.77 -7.70 -20.32
N LEU A 101 -3.64 -8.24 -21.17
CA LEU A 101 -3.37 -8.40 -22.61
C LEU A 101 -3.12 -7.05 -23.29
N ASN A 102 -3.97 -6.05 -23.03
CA ASN A 102 -3.79 -4.71 -23.57
C ASN A 102 -2.49 -4.04 -23.11
N LYS A 103 -2.08 -4.28 -21.86
CA LYS A 103 -0.80 -3.76 -21.33
C LYS A 103 0.41 -4.44 -21.97
N ALA A 104 0.24 -5.67 -22.46
CA ALA A 104 1.28 -6.45 -23.12
C ALA A 104 1.24 -6.31 -24.65
N GLU A 105 0.44 -5.39 -25.19
CA GLU A 105 0.32 -5.09 -26.63
C GLU A 105 -0.09 -6.29 -27.50
N TYR A 106 -0.74 -7.30 -26.92
CA TYR A 106 -1.37 -8.38 -27.68
C TYR A 106 -2.73 -7.89 -28.20
N GLU A 107 -2.87 -7.76 -29.53
CA GLU A 107 -4.15 -7.51 -30.22
C GLU A 107 -5.03 -8.76 -30.31
#